data_AF-A0A5J4TC78-F1
#
_entry.id   AF-A0A5J4TC78-F1
#
_cell.length_a   1.000
_cell.length_b   1.000
_cell.length_c   1.000
_cell.angle_alpha   90.00
_cell.angle_beta   90.00
_cell.angle_gamma   90.00
#
_symmetry.space_group_name_H-M   'P 1'
#
loop_
_entity.id
_entity.type
_entity.pdbx_description
1 polymer ?
#
loop_
_entity_poly.entity_id
_entity_poly.type
_entity_poly.pdbx_seq_one_letter_code
_entity_poly.pdbx_strand_id
1 'polypeptide(L)'
;MGQGKQIVVEHKQTHQQINFIDAMNYTQPTDLANFAKDFGSNTNQSKGLFPYEGITYDNYIYELNKSQPFSIKAFDSMLKNKTMNDDDYQLYLSDAQNYATRWDYLQHYNELDTQIMIQPLDNLINWFYQYNVAMLNSISLAANANAIKYAIAYKDFDINTNYPQQSKKSTPFILSQSYWNSKIIGYGIQDKQKHRKTNNNVTINDYNYYKDLFERQGCAICGDKFTMDNKPTLDRIDNKLPHTKSNCQPCCLYCNRYKSDKDEKITRLFIQLRRYCIINHLPQTIVNNEV
;
A
#
# COMPACT_ATOMS: atom_id res chain seq x y z
N MET A 1 7.28 9.14 16.64
CA MET A 1 7.69 8.61 15.32
C MET A 1 7.64 9.76 14.34
N GLY A 2 8.77 10.16 13.76
CA GLY A 2 8.78 11.25 12.77
C GLY A 2 7.92 10.85 11.57
N GLN A 3 6.97 11.70 11.20
CA GLN A 3 6.24 11.52 9.95
C GLN A 3 7.26 11.61 8.81
N GLY A 4 7.28 10.61 7.93
CA GLY A 4 8.15 10.63 6.76
C GLY A 4 7.86 11.89 5.95
N LYS A 5 8.92 12.61 5.57
CA LYS A 5 8.78 13.88 4.83
C LYS A 5 8.66 13.58 3.35
N GLN A 6 7.56 14.04 2.74
CA GLN A 6 7.39 14.06 1.30
C GLN A 6 6.79 15.38 0.86
N ILE A 7 7.11 15.78 -0.37
CA ILE A 7 6.47 16.89 -1.07
C ILE A 7 5.85 16.32 -2.33
N VAL A 8 4.55 16.54 -2.52
CA VAL A 8 3.84 16.14 -3.73
C VAL A 8 3.56 17.41 -4.53
N VAL A 9 4.05 17.44 -5.77
CA VAL A 9 3.81 18.53 -6.71
C VAL A 9 2.88 18.02 -7.81
N GLU A 10 1.73 18.68 -7.97
CA GLU A 10 0.73 18.31 -8.97
C GLU A 10 0.68 19.34 -10.10
N HIS A 11 0.73 18.87 -11.34
CA HIS A 11 0.55 19.71 -12.51
C HIS A 11 -0.93 20.09 -12.68
N LYS A 12 -1.22 21.40 -12.66
CA LYS A 12 -2.60 21.94 -12.58
C LYS A 12 -3.54 21.50 -13.71
N GLN A 13 -3.03 21.18 -14.90
CA GLN A 13 -3.86 20.87 -16.06
C GLN A 13 -4.00 19.36 -16.30
N THR A 14 -2.91 18.61 -16.10
CA THR A 14 -2.87 17.16 -16.37
C THR A 14 -3.14 16.33 -15.13
N HIS A 15 -3.13 16.94 -13.94
CA HIS A 15 -3.23 16.28 -12.64
C HIS A 15 -2.15 15.22 -12.39
N GLN A 16 -1.06 15.25 -13.16
CA GLN A 16 0.10 14.39 -12.94
C GLN A 16 0.86 14.84 -11.69
N GLN A 17 1.31 13.88 -10.89
CA GLN A 17 1.98 14.12 -9.62
C GLN A 17 3.44 13.67 -9.67
N ILE A 18 4.32 14.48 -9.09
CA ILE A 18 5.72 14.15 -8.81
C ILE A 18 5.90 14.18 -7.29
N ASN A 19 6.42 13.08 -6.75
CA ASN A 19 6.64 12.93 -5.32
C ASN A 19 8.14 13.05 -5.02
N PHE A 20 8.51 14.06 -4.24
CA PHE A 20 9.84 14.21 -3.67
C PHE A 20 9.84 13.58 -2.29
N ILE A 21 10.59 12.49 -2.13
CA ILE A 21 10.66 11.73 -0.90
C ILE A 21 12.07 11.86 -0.33
N ASP A 22 12.16 12.16 0.96
CA ASP A 22 13.44 12.13 1.67
C ASP A 22 13.95 10.68 1.76
N ALA A 23 15.11 10.41 1.16
CA ALA A 23 15.77 9.09 1.20
C ALA A 23 15.95 8.58 2.64
N MET A 24 16.17 9.49 3.60
CA MET A 24 16.37 9.14 5.01
C MET A 24 15.09 8.65 5.69
N ASN A 25 13.92 8.77 5.06
CA ASN A 25 12.70 8.15 5.57
C ASN A 25 12.78 6.62 5.61
N TYR A 26 13.68 6.03 4.81
CA TYR A 26 13.87 4.57 4.69
C TYR A 26 14.95 4.02 5.61
N THR A 27 15.57 4.87 6.43
CA THR A 27 16.63 4.48 7.35
C THR A 27 16.37 5.03 8.75
N GLN A 28 17.22 4.64 9.71
CA GLN A 28 17.34 5.41 10.95
C GLN A 28 18.00 6.77 10.65
N PRO A 29 17.79 7.81 11.49
CA PRO A 29 18.49 9.08 11.34
C PRO A 29 20.00 8.86 11.26
N THR A 30 20.58 9.22 10.13
CA THR A 30 22.00 8.99 9.82
C THR A 30 22.51 10.10 8.89
N ASP A 31 23.81 10.18 8.71
CA ASP A 31 24.43 11.04 7.69
C ASP A 31 24.68 10.26 6.39
N LEU A 32 24.99 10.99 5.32
CA LEU A 32 25.21 10.40 4.00
C LEU A 32 26.37 9.38 4.01
N ALA A 33 27.42 9.63 4.78
CA ALA A 33 28.58 8.75 4.81
C ALA A 33 28.23 7.40 5.45
N ASN A 34 27.51 7.41 6.57
CA ASN A 34 27.02 6.20 7.22
C ASN A 34 25.96 5.50 6.38
N PHE A 35 25.07 6.24 5.70
CA PHE A 35 24.11 5.66 4.75
C PHE A 35 24.81 4.87 3.62
N ALA A 36 25.82 5.49 3.00
CA ALA A 36 26.60 4.86 1.95
C ALA A 36 27.38 3.63 2.45
N LYS A 37 27.95 3.72 3.65
CA LYS A 37 28.70 2.63 4.28
C LYS A 37 27.80 1.44 4.64
N ASP A 38 26.62 1.71 5.21
CA ASP A 38 25.75 0.66 5.74
C ASP A 38 24.96 -0.05 4.64
N PHE A 39 24.61 0.66 3.55
CA PHE A 39 23.74 0.15 2.49
C PHE A 39 24.39 0.09 1.11
N GLY A 40 25.56 0.70 0.90
CA GLY A 40 26.31 0.66 -0.35
C GLY A 40 27.24 -0.55 -0.45
N SER A 41 28.25 -0.47 -1.33
CA SER A 41 29.32 -1.47 -1.42
C SER A 41 30.63 -0.94 -0.83
N ASN A 42 31.59 -1.83 -0.54
CA ASN A 42 32.90 -1.52 0.08
C ASN A 42 33.80 -0.55 -0.73
N THR A 43 33.31 0.03 -1.83
CA THR A 43 34.00 1.10 -2.55
C THR A 43 33.80 2.41 -1.77
N ASN A 44 34.68 2.66 -0.81
CA ASN A 44 34.75 3.90 -0.05
C ASN A 44 35.09 5.07 -1.00
N GLN A 45 34.11 5.61 -1.72
CA GLN A 45 34.23 6.95 -2.26
C GLN A 45 34.14 7.91 -1.07
N SER A 46 35.28 8.53 -0.71
CA SER A 46 35.30 9.50 0.37
C SER A 46 34.45 10.70 -0.04
N LYS A 47 33.50 11.09 0.82
CA LYS A 47 32.77 12.35 0.66
C LYS A 47 33.78 13.51 0.62
N GLY A 48 33.74 14.34 -0.41
CA GLY A 48 34.57 15.55 -0.50
C GLY A 48 34.19 16.59 0.56
N LEU A 49 34.87 17.74 0.55
CA LEU A 49 34.60 18.84 1.48
C LEU A 49 34.11 20.08 0.72
N PHE A 50 32.92 20.59 1.04
CA PHE A 50 32.37 21.78 0.39
C PHE A 50 31.90 22.84 1.41
N PRO A 51 32.22 24.14 1.22
CA PRO A 51 31.87 25.20 2.15
C PRO A 51 30.46 25.75 1.89
N TYR A 52 29.45 25.14 2.52
CA TYR A 52 28.05 25.51 2.32
C TYR A 52 27.69 26.93 2.77
N GLU A 53 28.37 27.46 3.79
CA GLU A 53 28.13 28.82 4.32
C GLU A 53 29.02 29.87 3.62
N GLY A 54 29.96 29.44 2.78
CA GLY A 54 30.86 30.31 2.02
C GLY A 54 30.18 30.98 0.81
N ILE A 55 28.97 30.54 0.44
CA ILE A 55 28.21 31.03 -0.70
C ILE A 55 26.79 31.40 -0.25
N THR A 56 26.29 32.52 -0.76
CA THR A 56 24.94 33.03 -0.51
C THR A 56 24.24 33.36 -1.84
N TYR A 57 22.93 33.57 -1.78
CA TYR A 57 22.13 34.02 -2.92
C TYR A 57 22.69 35.30 -3.57
N ASP A 58 23.28 36.19 -2.77
CA ASP A 58 23.77 37.49 -3.26
C ASP A 58 25.18 37.41 -3.86
N ASN A 59 26.01 36.45 -3.44
CA ASN A 59 27.43 36.40 -3.81
C ASN A 59 27.83 35.23 -4.73
N TYR A 60 26.94 34.28 -4.99
CA TYR A 60 27.32 33.00 -5.63
C TYR A 60 28.04 33.16 -6.96
N ILE A 61 27.59 34.06 -7.84
CA ILE A 61 28.24 34.30 -9.14
C ILE A 61 29.69 34.76 -8.94
N TYR A 62 29.89 35.74 -8.06
CA TYR A 62 31.22 36.30 -7.80
C TYR A 62 32.14 35.28 -7.12
N GLU A 63 31.65 34.54 -6.13
CA GLU A 63 32.46 33.55 -5.42
C GLU A 63 32.77 32.32 -6.29
N LEU A 64 31.82 31.81 -7.08
CA LEU A 64 31.99 30.58 -7.86
C LEU A 64 32.82 30.77 -9.13
N ASN A 65 32.86 31.98 -9.70
CA ASN A 65 33.68 32.30 -10.88
C ASN A 65 35.19 32.35 -10.60
N LYS A 66 35.62 32.31 -9.33
CA LYS A 66 37.04 32.39 -8.99
C LYS A 66 37.74 31.05 -9.24
N SER A 67 38.98 31.13 -9.76
CA SER A 67 39.87 29.97 -9.93
C SER A 67 40.66 29.60 -8.68
N GLN A 68 40.73 30.49 -7.69
CA GLN A 68 41.42 30.21 -6.43
C GLN A 68 40.53 29.39 -5.47
N PRO A 69 41.10 28.52 -4.62
CA PRO A 69 40.34 27.77 -3.62
C PRO A 69 39.57 28.66 -2.65
N PHE A 70 38.57 28.08 -1.97
CA PHE A 70 37.91 28.72 -0.83
C PHE A 70 38.90 28.91 0.32
N SER A 71 38.74 29.98 1.09
CA SER A 71 39.51 30.16 2.32
C SER A 71 39.02 29.21 3.40
N ILE A 72 39.89 28.86 4.36
CA ILE A 72 39.53 27.97 5.47
C ILE A 72 38.28 28.44 6.24
N LYS A 73 38.14 29.75 6.43
CA LYS A 73 36.98 30.37 7.11
C LYS A 73 35.66 30.15 6.39
N ALA A 74 35.68 29.88 5.07
CA ALA A 74 34.45 29.60 4.32
C ALA A 74 33.79 28.27 4.75
N PHE A 75 34.55 27.38 5.39
CA PHE A 75 34.07 26.09 5.89
C PHE A 75 33.55 26.13 7.33
N ASP A 76 33.72 27.27 8.02
CA ASP A 76 33.18 27.42 9.36
C ASP A 76 31.65 27.38 9.30
N SER A 77 31.04 26.53 10.12
CA SER A 77 29.60 26.41 10.21
C SER A 77 29.09 27.06 11.48
N MET A 78 28.39 28.19 11.31
CA MET A 78 27.69 28.85 12.41
C MET A 78 26.51 28.00 12.91
N LEU A 79 25.84 27.29 12.00
CA LEU A 79 24.69 26.43 12.35
C LEU A 79 25.10 25.27 13.26
N LYS A 80 26.27 24.67 13.03
CA LYS A 80 26.78 23.54 13.81
C LYS A 80 27.76 23.96 14.91
N ASN A 81 28.09 25.25 14.98
CA ASN A 81 29.16 25.79 15.82
C ASN A 81 30.46 24.98 15.68
N LYS A 82 30.89 24.75 14.44
CA LYS A 82 32.09 23.98 14.09
C LYS A 82 32.99 24.78 13.16
N THR A 83 34.29 24.72 13.41
CA THR A 83 35.32 25.29 12.53
C THR A 83 36.04 24.19 11.78
N MET A 84 36.57 24.52 10.60
CA MET A 84 37.44 23.62 9.85
C MET A 84 38.76 23.41 10.59
N ASN A 85 39.27 22.18 10.62
CA ASN A 85 40.65 21.92 11.09
C ASN A 85 41.62 21.98 9.91
N ASP A 86 42.91 22.15 10.23
CA ASP A 86 43.95 22.33 9.21
C ASP A 86 44.15 21.09 8.35
N ASP A 87 44.05 19.88 8.92
CA ASP A 87 44.25 18.61 8.21
C ASP A 87 43.17 18.40 7.13
N ASP A 88 41.90 18.56 7.48
CA ASP A 88 40.77 18.50 6.55
C ASP A 88 40.88 19.61 5.49
N TYR A 89 41.38 20.80 5.86
CA TYR A 89 41.58 21.87 4.90
C TYR A 89 42.70 21.55 3.89
N GLN A 90 43.76 20.85 4.29
CA GLN A 90 44.76 20.35 3.35
C GLN A 90 44.17 19.30 2.39
N LEU A 91 43.28 18.42 2.88
CA LEU A 91 42.57 17.48 2.02
C LEU A 91 41.74 18.23 0.96
N TYR A 92 40.99 19.25 1.38
CA TYR A 92 40.25 20.12 0.46
C TYR A 92 41.17 20.78 -0.59
N LEU A 93 42.30 21.37 -0.17
CA LEU A 93 43.21 22.05 -1.09
C LEU A 93 43.82 21.11 -2.12
N SER A 94 44.12 19.87 -1.74
CA SER A 94 44.68 18.88 -2.67
C SER A 94 43.66 18.43 -3.71
N ASP A 95 42.39 18.29 -3.33
CA ASP A 95 41.31 17.97 -4.27
C ASP A 95 40.94 19.17 -5.17
N ALA A 96 40.79 20.36 -4.60
CA ALA A 96 40.37 21.58 -5.31
C ALA A 96 41.30 21.98 -6.47
N GLN A 97 42.58 21.61 -6.42
CA GLN A 97 43.56 21.86 -7.49
C GLN A 97 43.20 21.19 -8.81
N ASN A 98 42.36 20.15 -8.80
CA ASN A 98 41.95 19.43 -9.99
C ASN A 98 40.87 20.18 -10.81
N TYR A 99 40.41 21.34 -10.33
CA TYR A 99 39.27 22.07 -10.90
C TYR A 99 39.66 23.52 -11.24
N ALA A 100 39.26 23.98 -12.43
CA ALA A 100 39.68 25.29 -12.95
C ALA A 100 38.97 26.45 -12.24
N THR A 101 37.73 26.23 -11.82
CA THR A 101 36.90 27.20 -11.10
C THR A 101 36.17 26.53 -9.95
N ARG A 102 35.68 27.33 -9.01
CA ARG A 102 34.80 26.82 -7.94
C ARG A 102 33.45 26.32 -8.47
N TRP A 103 33.02 26.73 -9.67
CA TRP A 103 31.89 26.11 -10.38
C TRP A 103 32.15 24.65 -10.70
N ASP A 104 33.31 24.37 -11.30
CA ASP A 104 33.71 22.99 -11.65
C ASP A 104 33.78 22.12 -10.39
N TYR A 105 34.32 22.67 -9.29
CA TYR A 105 34.35 21.99 -8.00
C TYR A 105 32.96 21.73 -7.41
N LEU A 106 32.06 22.73 -7.44
CA LEU A 106 30.68 22.58 -6.96
C LEU A 106 29.92 21.51 -7.78
N GLN A 107 30.08 21.52 -9.10
CA GLN A 107 29.46 20.51 -9.96
C GLN A 107 29.95 19.11 -9.59
N HIS A 108 31.26 18.90 -9.56
CA HIS A 108 31.85 17.61 -9.18
C HIS A 108 31.35 17.14 -7.82
N TYR A 109 31.35 18.05 -6.83
CA TYR A 109 30.88 17.74 -5.48
C TYR A 109 29.41 17.29 -5.45
N ASN A 110 28.52 18.01 -6.14
CA ASN A 110 27.10 17.67 -6.22
C ASN A 110 26.88 16.32 -6.93
N GLU A 111 27.65 16.06 -7.99
CA GLU A 111 27.62 14.78 -8.69
C GLU A 111 28.06 13.63 -7.78
N LEU A 112 29.16 13.80 -7.04
CA LEU A 112 29.68 12.82 -6.10
C LEU A 112 28.68 12.52 -4.97
N ASP A 113 28.14 13.57 -4.32
CA ASP A 113 27.14 13.42 -3.25
C ASP A 113 25.87 12.70 -3.77
N THR A 114 25.51 12.90 -5.04
CA THR A 114 24.38 12.20 -5.68
C THR A 114 24.72 10.75 -6.01
N GLN A 115 25.86 10.48 -6.63
CA GLN A 115 26.28 9.14 -7.06
C GLN A 115 26.39 8.18 -5.88
N ILE A 116 26.94 8.66 -4.75
CA ILE A 116 27.09 7.87 -3.52
C ILE A 116 25.74 7.36 -2.99
N MET A 117 24.62 8.04 -3.27
CA MET A 117 23.28 7.62 -2.84
C MET A 117 22.65 6.53 -3.72
N ILE A 118 23.04 6.42 -4.99
CA ILE A 118 22.34 5.59 -5.98
C ILE A 118 22.38 4.11 -5.57
N GLN A 119 23.56 3.55 -5.35
CA GLN A 119 23.72 2.14 -5.01
C GLN A 119 23.05 1.75 -3.68
N PRO A 120 23.22 2.51 -2.58
CA PRO A 120 22.45 2.31 -1.35
C PRO A 120 20.94 2.24 -1.55
N LEU A 121 20.37 3.16 -2.35
CA LEU A 121 18.94 3.19 -2.65
C LEU A 121 18.51 1.97 -3.47
N ASP A 122 19.28 1.59 -4.50
CA ASP A 122 19.02 0.38 -5.27
C ASP A 122 19.04 -0.87 -4.39
N ASN A 123 20.03 -0.96 -3.49
CA ASN A 123 20.13 -2.08 -2.54
C ASN A 123 18.91 -2.13 -1.59
N LEU A 124 18.45 -0.98 -1.08
CA LEU A 124 17.24 -0.91 -0.28
C LEU A 124 15.99 -1.32 -1.06
N ILE A 125 15.82 -0.80 -2.29
CA ILE A 125 14.71 -1.16 -3.19
C ILE A 125 14.70 -2.67 -3.40
N ASN A 126 15.86 -3.25 -3.74
CA ASN A 126 16.01 -4.69 -3.96
C ASN A 126 15.72 -5.50 -2.70
N TRP A 127 16.14 -5.03 -1.52
CA TRP A 127 15.86 -5.70 -0.25
C TRP A 127 14.36 -5.78 0.05
N PHE A 128 13.62 -4.67 -0.12
CA PHE A 128 12.16 -4.70 0.03
C PHE A 128 11.47 -5.55 -1.04
N TYR A 129 11.98 -5.51 -2.27
CA TYR A 129 11.43 -6.26 -3.40
C TYR A 129 11.49 -7.78 -3.19
N GLN A 130 12.47 -8.30 -2.45
CA GLN A 130 12.53 -9.73 -2.06
C GLN A 130 11.28 -10.21 -1.31
N TYR A 131 10.53 -9.28 -0.70
CA TYR A 131 9.27 -9.55 0.00
C TYR A 131 8.03 -9.15 -0.80
N ASN A 132 8.17 -8.85 -2.09
CA ASN A 132 7.14 -8.26 -2.95
C ASN A 132 6.61 -6.91 -2.45
N VAL A 133 7.43 -6.17 -1.71
CA VAL A 133 7.09 -4.83 -1.22
C VAL A 133 7.80 -3.78 -2.08
N ALA A 134 7.03 -2.92 -2.74
CA ALA A 134 7.58 -1.77 -3.44
C ALA A 134 7.96 -0.69 -2.42
N MET A 135 9.26 -0.46 -2.23
CA MET A 135 9.79 0.47 -1.22
C MET A 135 9.14 1.87 -1.31
N LEU A 136 9.00 2.39 -2.53
CA LEU A 136 8.53 3.75 -2.79
C LEU A 136 7.01 3.92 -2.65
N ASN A 137 6.24 2.82 -2.58
CA ASN A 137 4.80 2.90 -2.33
C ASN A 137 4.49 3.31 -0.89
N SER A 138 5.43 3.08 0.05
CA SER A 138 5.32 3.59 1.40
C SER A 138 6.33 4.71 1.64
N ILE A 139 5.96 5.68 2.46
CA ILE A 139 6.77 6.88 2.69
C ILE A 139 7.84 6.64 3.77
N SER A 140 7.92 5.45 4.38
CA SER A 140 8.89 5.20 5.47
C SER A 140 9.30 3.74 5.63
N LEU A 141 10.46 3.54 6.28
CA LEU A 141 10.97 2.24 6.71
C LEU A 141 9.94 1.46 7.55
N ALA A 142 9.30 2.14 8.50
CA ALA A 142 8.32 1.50 9.39
C ALA A 142 7.08 1.01 8.62
N ALA A 143 6.62 1.79 7.63
CA ALA A 143 5.50 1.39 6.80
C ALA A 143 5.86 0.20 5.89
N ASN A 144 7.05 0.20 5.28
CA ASN A 144 7.52 -0.94 4.50
C ASN A 144 7.75 -2.19 5.36
N ALA A 145 8.31 -2.06 6.56
CA ALA A 145 8.48 -3.17 7.50
C ALA A 145 7.12 -3.77 7.91
N ASN A 146 6.10 -2.93 8.10
CA ASN A 146 4.74 -3.38 8.35
C ASN A 146 4.15 -4.11 7.12
N ALA A 147 4.42 -3.65 5.91
CA ALA A 147 4.01 -4.35 4.69
C ALA A 147 4.69 -5.74 4.57
N ILE A 148 6.00 -5.83 4.84
CA ILE A 148 6.73 -7.11 4.89
C ILE A 148 6.10 -8.05 5.90
N LYS A 149 5.79 -7.57 7.10
CA LYS A 149 5.14 -8.37 8.15
C LYS A 149 3.84 -9.02 7.63
N TYR A 150 2.99 -8.27 6.93
CA TYR A 150 1.76 -8.82 6.37
C TYR A 150 2.01 -9.74 5.16
N ALA A 151 2.97 -9.41 4.30
CA ALA A 151 3.37 -10.27 3.19
C ALA A 151 3.81 -11.65 3.69
N ILE A 152 4.59 -11.70 4.78
CA ILE A 152 5.01 -12.95 5.42
C ILE A 152 3.84 -13.65 6.11
N ALA A 153 3.02 -12.92 6.88
CA ALA A 153 1.89 -13.50 7.59
C ALA A 153 0.87 -14.16 6.65
N TYR A 154 0.67 -13.58 5.46
CA TYR A 154 -0.32 -14.02 4.49
C TYR A 154 0.30 -14.77 3.30
N LYS A 155 1.56 -15.19 3.38
CA LYS A 155 2.28 -15.84 2.26
C LYS A 155 1.61 -17.12 1.75
N ASP A 156 0.93 -17.85 2.64
CA ASP A 156 0.25 -19.12 2.35
C ASP A 156 -1.27 -18.93 2.13
N PHE A 157 -1.73 -17.68 2.03
CA PHE A 157 -3.11 -17.38 1.69
C PHE A 157 -3.37 -17.65 0.20
N ASP A 158 -4.37 -18.50 -0.08
CA ASP A 158 -4.87 -18.77 -1.41
C ASP A 158 -6.29 -18.21 -1.55
N ILE A 159 -6.46 -17.25 -2.45
CA ILE A 159 -7.74 -16.60 -2.75
C ILE A 159 -8.81 -17.57 -3.28
N ASN A 160 -8.39 -18.70 -3.85
CA ASN A 160 -9.31 -19.70 -4.42
C ASN A 160 -9.83 -20.66 -3.35
N THR A 161 -9.15 -20.76 -2.21
CA THR A 161 -9.54 -21.61 -1.10
C THR A 161 -10.76 -21.04 -0.35
N ASN A 162 -11.73 -21.91 -0.05
CA ASN A 162 -12.83 -21.59 0.86
C ASN A 162 -12.44 -21.95 2.28
N TYR A 163 -11.91 -20.98 3.03
CA TYR A 163 -11.52 -21.19 4.42
C TYR A 163 -12.77 -21.40 5.28
N PRO A 164 -12.78 -22.42 6.17
CA PRO A 164 -13.93 -22.71 7.00
C PRO A 164 -14.17 -21.60 8.01
N GLN A 165 -15.44 -21.26 8.24
CA GLN A 165 -15.79 -20.49 9.43
C GLN A 165 -15.57 -21.37 10.67
N GLN A 166 -14.96 -20.84 11.74
CA GLN A 166 -14.94 -21.53 13.03
C GLN A 166 -16.39 -21.70 13.50
N SER A 167 -16.98 -22.87 13.25
CA SER A 167 -18.41 -23.07 13.42
C SER A 167 -18.76 -23.61 14.80
N LYS A 168 -19.83 -23.07 15.37
CA LYS A 168 -20.70 -23.77 16.33
C LYS A 168 -21.53 -24.82 15.57
N LYS A 169 -21.82 -25.95 16.21
CA LYS A 169 -22.64 -27.04 15.64
C LYS A 169 -24.02 -26.50 15.20
N SER A 170 -24.29 -26.44 13.90
CA SER A 170 -25.57 -25.99 13.32
C SER A 170 -26.09 -27.06 12.36
N THR A 171 -27.42 -27.21 12.28
CA THR A 171 -28.04 -28.23 11.40
C THR A 171 -28.22 -27.71 9.97
N PRO A 172 -28.24 -28.60 8.96
CA PRO A 172 -28.50 -28.22 7.57
C PRO A 172 -29.83 -27.47 7.41
N PHE A 173 -29.84 -26.43 6.58
CA PHE A 173 -31.06 -25.70 6.27
C PHE A 173 -31.90 -26.49 5.26
N ILE A 174 -33.20 -26.64 5.55
CA ILE A 174 -34.17 -27.20 4.62
C ILE A 174 -35.15 -26.08 4.26
N LEU A 175 -35.27 -25.78 2.96
CA LEU A 175 -36.17 -24.74 2.49
C LEU A 175 -37.62 -25.17 2.73
N SER A 176 -38.36 -24.40 3.53
CA SER A 176 -39.81 -24.57 3.68
C SER A 176 -40.57 -23.64 2.72
N GLN A 177 -41.78 -24.04 2.33
CA GLN A 177 -42.63 -23.22 1.48
C GLN A 177 -42.97 -21.87 2.14
N SER A 178 -43.21 -21.85 3.44
CA SER A 178 -43.50 -20.62 4.19
C SER A 178 -42.33 -19.64 4.19
N TYR A 179 -41.10 -20.15 4.36
CA TYR A 179 -39.90 -19.35 4.25
C TYR A 179 -39.76 -18.77 2.84
N TRP A 180 -39.91 -19.61 1.81
CA TRP A 180 -39.84 -19.17 0.42
C TRP A 180 -40.84 -18.06 0.09
N ASN A 181 -42.11 -18.24 0.47
CA ASN A 181 -43.17 -17.25 0.25
C ASN A 181 -42.82 -15.90 0.89
N SER A 182 -42.30 -15.90 2.12
CA SER A 182 -41.85 -14.69 2.81
C SER A 182 -40.70 -13.99 2.07
N LYS A 183 -39.72 -14.75 1.57
CA LYS A 183 -38.59 -14.19 0.82
C LYS A 183 -39.02 -13.56 -0.49
N ILE A 184 -39.91 -14.21 -1.25
CA ILE A 184 -40.47 -13.68 -2.51
C ILE A 184 -41.13 -12.32 -2.30
N ILE A 185 -41.96 -12.19 -1.25
CA ILE A 185 -42.60 -10.91 -0.90
C ILE A 185 -41.53 -9.83 -0.64
N GLY A 186 -40.51 -10.17 0.17
CA GLY A 186 -39.41 -9.27 0.48
C GLY A 186 -38.65 -8.80 -0.77
N TYR A 187 -38.31 -9.71 -1.68
CA TYR A 187 -37.63 -9.37 -2.93
C TYR A 187 -38.48 -8.46 -3.83
N GLY A 188 -39.79 -8.73 -3.93
CA GLY A 188 -40.72 -7.88 -4.66
C GLY A 188 -40.78 -6.45 -4.10
N ILE A 189 -40.79 -6.29 -2.78
CA ILE A 189 -40.76 -4.97 -2.12
C ILE A 189 -39.45 -4.23 -2.44
N GLN A 190 -38.31 -4.90 -2.29
CA GLN A 190 -36.99 -4.30 -2.54
C GLN A 190 -36.83 -3.82 -3.99
N ASP A 191 -37.33 -4.59 -4.96
CA ASP A 191 -37.26 -4.21 -6.37
C ASP A 191 -38.19 -3.05 -6.71
N LYS A 192 -39.40 -3.03 -6.14
CA LYS A 192 -40.33 -1.90 -6.29
C LYS A 192 -39.76 -0.60 -5.70
N GLN A 193 -39.17 -0.67 -4.51
CA GLN A 193 -38.56 0.49 -3.84
C GLN A 193 -37.40 1.10 -4.63
N LYS A 194 -36.72 0.29 -5.46
CA LYS A 194 -35.63 0.73 -6.34
C LYS A 194 -36.09 0.91 -7.79
N HIS A 195 -37.41 0.97 -8.03
CA HIS A 195 -38.04 1.19 -9.34
C HIS A 195 -37.59 0.20 -10.43
N ARG A 196 -37.31 -1.06 -10.06
CA ARG A 196 -36.97 -2.11 -11.03
C ARG A 196 -38.23 -2.74 -11.62
N LYS A 197 -38.11 -3.26 -12.85
CA LYS A 197 -39.19 -4.01 -13.52
C LYS A 197 -39.41 -5.34 -12.80
N THR A 198 -40.59 -5.61 -12.25
CA THR A 198 -40.84 -6.85 -11.48
C THR A 198 -41.52 -7.97 -12.26
N ASN A 199 -41.73 -7.76 -13.57
CA ASN A 199 -42.59 -8.58 -14.43
C ASN A 199 -42.13 -10.05 -14.50
N ASN A 200 -40.81 -10.25 -14.44
CA ASN A 200 -40.15 -11.55 -14.59
C ASN A 200 -39.42 -11.97 -13.31
N ASN A 201 -39.87 -11.46 -12.15
CA ASN A 201 -39.28 -11.83 -10.88
C ASN A 201 -39.49 -13.31 -10.58
N VAL A 202 -38.61 -13.84 -9.74
CA VAL A 202 -38.83 -15.12 -9.07
C VAL A 202 -40.19 -15.13 -8.36
N THR A 203 -40.87 -16.26 -8.43
CA THR A 203 -42.23 -16.44 -7.93
C THR A 203 -42.30 -17.58 -6.92
N ILE A 204 -43.46 -17.69 -6.26
CA ILE A 204 -43.74 -18.79 -5.33
C ILE A 204 -43.63 -20.16 -6.04
N ASN A 205 -43.94 -20.22 -7.35
CA ASN A 205 -43.89 -21.44 -8.15
C ASN A 205 -42.46 -21.94 -8.40
N ASP A 206 -41.44 -21.10 -8.18
CA ASP A 206 -40.03 -21.48 -8.35
C ASP A 206 -39.45 -22.22 -7.14
N TYR A 207 -40.29 -22.56 -6.15
CA TYR A 207 -39.89 -23.22 -4.91
C TYR A 207 -39.04 -24.48 -5.14
N ASN A 208 -39.49 -25.42 -5.98
CA ASN A 208 -38.77 -26.68 -6.19
C ASN A 208 -37.38 -26.45 -6.80
N TYR A 209 -37.27 -25.49 -7.72
CA TYR A 209 -35.99 -25.09 -8.31
C TYR A 209 -35.03 -24.55 -7.24
N TYR A 210 -35.49 -23.61 -6.40
CA TYR A 210 -34.63 -23.00 -5.38
C TYR A 210 -34.34 -23.91 -4.19
N LYS A 211 -35.25 -24.84 -3.86
CA LYS A 211 -35.00 -25.89 -2.88
C LYS A 211 -33.81 -26.75 -3.32
N ASP A 212 -33.88 -27.30 -4.52
CA ASP A 212 -32.82 -28.10 -5.11
C ASP A 212 -31.51 -27.29 -5.27
N LEU A 213 -31.61 -26.01 -5.68
CA LEU A 213 -30.46 -25.12 -5.79
C LEU A 213 -29.74 -24.92 -4.44
N PHE A 214 -30.48 -24.67 -3.36
CA PHE A 214 -29.89 -24.46 -2.03
C PHE A 214 -29.34 -25.74 -1.40
N GLU A 215 -29.87 -26.92 -1.76
CA GLU A 215 -29.32 -28.21 -1.34
C GLU A 215 -28.00 -28.51 -2.06
N ARG A 216 -27.96 -28.33 -3.38
CA ARG A 216 -26.78 -28.64 -4.21
C ARG A 216 -25.66 -27.62 -4.09
N GLN A 217 -25.99 -26.33 -4.01
CA GLN A 217 -24.99 -25.25 -4.00
C GLN A 217 -24.70 -24.73 -2.58
N GLY A 218 -23.74 -23.83 -2.46
CA GLY A 218 -23.46 -23.07 -1.23
C GLY A 218 -23.60 -21.59 -1.50
N CYS A 219 -23.21 -20.75 -0.53
CA CYS A 219 -23.10 -19.31 -0.74
C CYS A 219 -22.10 -19.02 -1.86
N ALA A 220 -22.51 -18.24 -2.87
CA ALA A 220 -21.65 -17.86 -4.01
C ALA A 220 -20.37 -17.13 -3.57
N ILE A 221 -20.43 -16.36 -2.48
CA ILE A 221 -19.30 -15.54 -2.01
C ILE A 221 -18.38 -16.34 -1.09
N CYS A 222 -18.89 -16.86 0.03
CA CYS A 222 -18.05 -17.55 1.02
C CYS A 222 -17.87 -19.06 0.78
N GLY A 223 -18.69 -19.68 -0.07
CA GLY A 223 -18.65 -21.12 -0.36
C GLY A 223 -19.38 -22.01 0.67
N ASP A 224 -19.80 -21.46 1.81
CA ASP A 224 -20.40 -22.28 2.87
C ASP A 224 -21.74 -22.90 2.46
N LYS A 225 -22.00 -24.09 2.98
CA LYS A 225 -23.33 -24.68 2.97
C LYS A 225 -24.28 -23.92 3.88
N PHE A 226 -25.56 -23.95 3.51
CA PHE A 226 -26.59 -23.25 4.25
C PHE A 226 -27.05 -24.08 5.47
N THR A 227 -27.13 -23.40 6.61
CA THR A 227 -27.55 -23.98 7.89
C THR A 227 -28.65 -23.14 8.51
N MET A 228 -29.23 -23.60 9.62
CA MET A 228 -30.23 -22.82 10.33
C MET A 228 -29.70 -21.48 10.85
N ASP A 229 -28.39 -21.39 11.13
CA ASP A 229 -27.72 -20.12 11.53
C ASP A 229 -27.21 -19.32 10.32
N ASN A 230 -26.98 -19.99 9.19
CA ASN A 230 -26.49 -19.39 7.95
C ASN A 230 -27.51 -19.57 6.81
N LYS A 231 -28.70 -18.98 6.98
CA LYS A 231 -29.82 -19.17 6.04
C LYS A 231 -29.53 -18.56 4.66
N PRO A 232 -29.99 -19.19 3.57
CA PRO A 232 -29.78 -18.68 2.21
C PRO A 232 -30.65 -17.47 1.92
N THR A 233 -30.14 -16.62 1.04
CA THR A 233 -30.85 -15.54 0.36
C THR A 233 -30.50 -15.58 -1.12
N LEU A 234 -31.28 -14.89 -1.95
CA LEU A 234 -30.90 -14.55 -3.31
C LEU A 234 -30.16 -13.22 -3.30
N ASP A 235 -28.89 -13.26 -3.70
CA ASP A 235 -28.13 -12.07 -4.08
C ASP A 235 -28.31 -11.81 -5.58
N ARG A 236 -28.33 -10.55 -5.97
CA ARG A 236 -28.38 -10.17 -7.38
C ARG A 236 -26.96 -10.08 -7.94
N ILE A 237 -26.78 -10.62 -9.14
CA ILE A 237 -25.53 -10.51 -9.89
C ILE A 237 -25.36 -9.06 -10.36
N ASP A 238 -26.39 -8.52 -11.03
CA ASP A 238 -26.50 -7.08 -11.32
C ASP A 238 -27.56 -6.43 -10.44
N ASN A 239 -27.11 -5.49 -9.59
CA ASN A 239 -27.96 -4.72 -8.69
C ASN A 239 -28.93 -3.75 -9.40
N LYS A 240 -28.73 -3.46 -10.69
CA LYS A 240 -29.66 -2.68 -11.52
C LYS A 240 -30.83 -3.52 -12.02
N LEU A 241 -30.63 -4.82 -12.15
CA LEU A 241 -31.65 -5.76 -12.61
C LEU A 241 -32.47 -6.33 -11.44
N PRO A 242 -33.71 -6.77 -11.67
CA PRO A 242 -34.57 -7.30 -10.62
C PRO A 242 -34.20 -8.75 -10.27
N HIS A 243 -34.85 -9.32 -9.26
CA HIS A 243 -34.62 -10.71 -8.85
C HIS A 243 -35.23 -11.70 -9.84
N THR A 244 -34.54 -11.97 -10.96
CA THR A 244 -34.90 -13.02 -11.92
C THR A 244 -34.05 -14.27 -11.71
N LYS A 245 -34.46 -15.42 -12.26
CA LYS A 245 -33.68 -16.67 -12.15
C LYS A 245 -32.26 -16.55 -12.68
N SER A 246 -32.05 -15.79 -13.76
CA SER A 246 -30.73 -15.61 -14.38
C SER A 246 -29.89 -14.51 -13.73
N ASN A 247 -30.50 -13.63 -12.93
CA ASN A 247 -29.81 -12.53 -12.25
C ASN A 247 -29.59 -12.80 -10.75
N CYS A 248 -29.96 -13.99 -10.25
CA CYS A 248 -29.86 -14.31 -8.84
C CYS A 248 -28.99 -15.53 -8.58
N GLN A 249 -28.22 -15.47 -7.50
CA GLN A 249 -27.41 -16.57 -7.01
C GLN A 249 -27.63 -16.79 -5.50
N PRO A 250 -27.46 -18.03 -5.01
CA PRO A 250 -27.52 -18.31 -3.58
C PRO A 250 -26.42 -17.57 -2.82
N CYS A 251 -26.78 -16.84 -1.77
CA CYS A 251 -25.83 -16.11 -0.94
C CYS A 251 -26.34 -16.07 0.50
N CYS A 252 -25.46 -16.26 1.48
CA CYS A 252 -25.90 -16.14 2.87
C CYS A 252 -26.13 -14.69 3.27
N LEU A 253 -26.93 -14.47 4.32
CA LEU A 253 -27.31 -13.12 4.74
C LEU A 253 -26.10 -12.23 5.07
N TYR A 254 -25.08 -12.78 5.74
CA TYR A 254 -23.85 -12.07 6.07
C TYR A 254 -23.13 -11.57 4.80
N CYS A 255 -22.88 -12.48 3.86
CA CYS A 255 -22.16 -12.15 2.62
C CYS A 255 -22.94 -11.14 1.76
N ASN A 256 -24.25 -11.34 1.64
CA ASN A 256 -25.12 -10.45 0.85
C ASN A 256 -25.10 -9.02 1.42
N ARG A 257 -25.18 -8.87 2.75
CA ARG A 257 -25.09 -7.56 3.41
C ARG A 257 -23.70 -6.94 3.29
N TYR A 258 -22.65 -7.73 3.53
CA TYR A 258 -21.26 -7.26 3.46
C TYR A 258 -20.88 -6.80 2.06
N LYS A 259 -21.33 -7.55 1.03
CA LYS A 259 -21.18 -7.18 -0.38
C LYS A 259 -21.91 -5.87 -0.66
N SER A 260 -23.20 -5.77 -0.32
CA SER A 260 -24.04 -4.63 -0.71
C SER A 260 -23.97 -4.40 -2.22
N ASP A 261 -23.31 -3.32 -2.64
CA ASP A 261 -23.07 -2.86 -4.00
C ASP A 261 -21.58 -2.93 -4.40
N LYS A 262 -20.72 -3.42 -3.50
CA LYS A 262 -19.30 -3.66 -3.73
C LYS A 262 -19.10 -4.85 -4.69
N ASP A 263 -17.92 -4.90 -5.29
CA ASP A 263 -17.52 -5.99 -6.18
C ASP A 263 -17.49 -7.34 -5.44
N GLU A 264 -18.01 -8.38 -6.09
CA GLU A 264 -18.12 -9.71 -5.50
C GLU A 264 -16.77 -10.35 -5.20
N LYS A 265 -15.78 -10.20 -6.10
CA LYS A 265 -14.46 -10.81 -5.94
C LYS A 265 -13.69 -10.12 -4.82
N ILE A 266 -13.77 -8.80 -4.74
CA ILE A 266 -13.22 -8.03 -3.62
C ILE A 266 -13.86 -8.46 -2.30
N THR A 267 -15.19 -8.59 -2.29
CA THR A 267 -15.93 -9.05 -1.09
C THR A 267 -15.47 -10.44 -0.66
N ARG A 268 -15.37 -11.38 -1.61
CA ARG A 268 -14.87 -12.74 -1.37
C ARG A 268 -13.45 -12.71 -0.81
N LEU A 269 -12.54 -11.93 -1.40
CA LEU A 269 -11.16 -11.78 -0.93
C LEU A 269 -11.12 -11.38 0.55
N PHE A 270 -11.85 -10.33 0.95
CA PHE A 270 -11.84 -9.89 2.35
C PHE A 270 -12.43 -10.92 3.31
N ILE A 271 -13.50 -11.61 2.92
CA ILE A 271 -14.11 -12.68 3.74
C ILE A 271 -13.13 -13.84 3.92
N GLN A 272 -12.52 -14.33 2.84
CA GLN A 272 -11.60 -15.46 2.90
C GLN A 272 -10.31 -15.09 3.64
N LEU A 273 -9.75 -13.90 3.42
CA LEU A 273 -8.57 -13.41 4.13
C LEU A 273 -8.84 -13.32 5.63
N ARG A 274 -9.99 -12.77 6.03
CA ARG A 274 -10.39 -12.72 7.44
C ARG A 274 -10.48 -14.11 8.05
N ARG A 275 -11.10 -15.08 7.37
CA ARG A 275 -11.20 -16.46 7.86
C ARG A 275 -9.83 -17.11 8.00
N TYR A 276 -8.96 -16.95 7.00
CA TYR A 276 -7.58 -17.40 7.05
C TYR A 276 -6.84 -16.83 8.27
N CYS A 277 -6.97 -15.53 8.53
CA CYS A 277 -6.35 -14.91 9.70
C CYS A 277 -6.88 -15.49 11.02
N ILE A 278 -8.20 -15.70 11.13
CA ILE A 278 -8.83 -16.26 12.34
C ILE A 278 -8.35 -17.69 12.60
N ILE A 279 -8.30 -18.54 11.56
CA ILE A 279 -7.87 -19.94 11.68
C ILE A 279 -6.41 -20.03 12.12
N ASN A 280 -5.56 -19.17 11.58
CA ASN A 280 -4.12 -19.21 11.82
C ASN A 280 -3.67 -18.29 12.97
N HIS A 281 -4.61 -17.68 13.70
CA HIS A 281 -4.34 -16.73 14.79
C HIS A 281 -3.42 -15.55 14.37
N LEU A 282 -3.59 -15.07 13.14
CA LEU A 282 -2.76 -14.00 12.57
C LEU A 282 -3.31 -12.61 12.89
N PRO A 283 -2.43 -11.58 12.96
CA PRO A 283 -2.88 -10.20 13.06
C PRO A 283 -3.73 -9.83 11.83
N GLN A 284 -4.78 -9.03 12.03
CA GLN A 284 -5.65 -8.55 10.95
C GLN A 284 -5.84 -7.03 11.05
N THR A 285 -5.81 -6.35 9.91
CA THR A 285 -6.19 -4.93 9.78
C THR A 285 -7.65 -4.76 9.37
N ILE A 286 -8.33 -5.85 9.01
CA ILE A 286 -9.73 -5.87 8.61
C ILE A 286 -10.58 -5.72 9.88
N VAL A 287 -11.00 -4.48 10.16
CA VAL A 287 -11.86 -4.15 11.30
C VAL A 287 -13.28 -4.66 11.05
N ASN A 288 -13.97 -5.08 12.11
CA ASN A 288 -15.38 -5.55 12.09
C ASN A 288 -16.41 -4.48 11.69
N ASN A 289 -15.98 -3.32 11.23
CA ASN A 289 -16.87 -2.20 10.95
C ASN A 289 -17.48 -2.42 9.57
N GLU A 290 -18.56 -3.22 9.53
CA GLU A 290 -19.69 -3.15 8.58
C GLU A 290 -20.31 -4.54 8.41
N VAL A 291 -21.22 -4.94 9.32
CA VAL A 291 -22.42 -5.74 9.03
C VAL A 291 -23.56 -5.26 9.93
#